data_AF-E6ZLR7-F1
#
_entry.id   AF-E6ZLR7-F1
#
_cell.length_a   1.000
_cell.length_b   1.000
_cell.length_c   1.000
_cell.angle_alpha   90.00
_cell.angle_beta   90.00
_cell.angle_gamma   90.00
#
_symmetry.space_group_name_H-M   'P 1'
#
loop_
_entity.id
_entity.type
_entity.pdbx_description
1 polymer ?
#
loop_
_entity_poly.entity_id
_entity_poly.type
_entity_poly.pdbx_seq_one_letter_code
_entity_poly.pdbx_strand_id
1 'polypeptide(L)'
;MSSSKSKAAAGPPPITAPLPPPPYPMGVIPEYTRHTTPITLRIRELKSSFSGDDFHIKDALTRQPILSVQAKTFSFSAKKTMLDHTGKPLFDFRRTSTLSLRMVFGGFVCGHNDKQLFEVKMVGMLKPKLDIEFFNHAGDGRAEKWTLRGRWMSGSSQITTENGVVVASISRDYANMGQIFCKCPAGPLSAP
;
A
#
# COMPACT_ATOMS: atom_id res chain seq x y z
N MET A 1 -23.01 -32.84 -26.06
CA MET A 1 -22.45 -33.16 -24.73
C MET A 1 -21.85 -31.88 -24.17
N SER A 2 -22.46 -31.35 -23.10
CA SER A 2 -22.10 -30.09 -22.46
C SER A 2 -21.04 -30.35 -21.40
N SER A 3 -19.84 -29.76 -21.52
CA SER A 3 -18.86 -29.74 -20.44
C SER A 3 -18.94 -28.41 -19.70
N SER A 4 -19.58 -28.43 -18.53
CA SER A 4 -19.50 -27.36 -17.55
C SER A 4 -18.06 -27.28 -17.00
N LYS A 5 -17.29 -26.26 -17.39
CA LYS A 5 -16.02 -25.94 -16.71
C LYS A 5 -16.34 -25.32 -15.35
N SER A 6 -16.05 -26.09 -14.31
CA SER A 6 -16.09 -25.70 -12.91
C SER A 6 -15.35 -24.38 -12.67
N LYS A 7 -16.03 -23.50 -11.93
CA LYS A 7 -15.58 -22.20 -11.43
C LYS A 7 -14.46 -22.43 -10.40
N ALA A 8 -13.20 -22.22 -10.80
CA ALA A 8 -12.09 -22.19 -9.84
C ALA A 8 -12.28 -20.98 -8.91
N ALA A 9 -12.65 -21.25 -7.66
CA ALA A 9 -12.61 -20.25 -6.61
C ALA A 9 -11.18 -19.72 -6.50
N ALA A 10 -11.02 -18.39 -6.56
CA ALA A 10 -9.74 -17.74 -6.30
C ALA A 10 -9.23 -18.22 -4.93
N GLY A 11 -8.11 -18.94 -4.93
CA GLY A 11 -7.48 -19.42 -3.71
C GLY A 11 -7.11 -18.27 -2.77
N PRO A 12 -6.82 -18.56 -1.49
CA PRO A 12 -6.25 -17.58 -0.59
C PRO A 12 -5.02 -16.93 -1.25
N PRO A 13 -4.81 -15.61 -1.13
CA PRO A 13 -3.58 -15.00 -1.61
C PRO A 13 -2.40 -15.75 -0.98
N PRO A 14 -1.27 -15.92 -1.69
CA PRO A 14 -0.11 -16.59 -1.14
C PRO A 14 0.26 -15.90 0.18
N ILE A 15 0.11 -16.63 1.29
CA ILE A 15 0.53 -16.19 2.61
C ILE A 15 2.03 -16.03 2.50
N THR A 16 2.49 -14.79 2.53
CA THR A 16 3.91 -14.46 2.44
C THR A 16 4.62 -15.14 3.60
N ALA A 17 5.74 -15.82 3.32
CA ALA A 17 6.50 -16.55 4.33
C ALA A 17 6.78 -15.68 5.57
N PRO A 18 6.84 -16.25 6.78
CA PRO A 18 7.12 -15.49 8.00
C PRO A 18 8.41 -14.69 7.83
N LEU A 19 8.34 -13.39 8.10
CA LEU A 19 9.51 -12.51 8.06
C LEU A 19 10.37 -12.75 9.30
N PRO A 20 11.70 -12.63 9.20
CA PRO A 20 12.55 -12.62 10.39
C PRO A 20 12.15 -11.45 11.29
N PRO A 21 12.25 -11.59 12.63
CA PRO A 21 11.93 -10.50 13.52
C PRO A 21 12.87 -9.31 13.24
N PRO A 22 12.35 -8.07 13.30
CA PRO A 22 13.20 -6.90 13.18
C PRO A 22 14.23 -6.88 14.33
N PRO A 23 15.47 -6.44 14.08
CA PRO A 23 16.54 -6.44 15.09
C PRO A 23 16.26 -5.49 16.27
N TYR A 24 15.34 -4.54 16.10
CA TYR A 24 14.90 -3.57 17.10
C TYR A 24 13.52 -3.01 16.67
N PRO A 25 12.77 -2.35 17.58
CA PRO A 25 11.52 -1.68 17.21
C PRO A 25 11.75 -0.63 16.12
N MET A 26 10.97 -0.70 15.03
CA MET A 26 11.13 0.18 13.87
C MET A 26 9.82 0.80 13.42
N GLY A 27 9.84 2.11 13.20
CA GLY A 27 8.85 2.81 12.39
C GLY A 27 8.60 4.26 12.83
N VAL A 28 7.73 4.91 12.06
CA VAL A 28 7.45 6.35 12.18
C VAL A 28 6.42 6.66 13.26
N ILE A 29 5.40 5.79 13.42
CA ILE A 29 4.29 5.98 14.36
C ILE A 29 4.31 4.82 15.36
N PRO A 30 4.84 5.01 16.58
CA PRO A 30 5.09 3.94 17.55
C PRO A 30 3.85 3.10 17.89
N GLU A 31 2.66 3.71 17.85
CA GLU A 31 1.39 3.03 18.17
C GLU A 31 1.03 1.95 17.13
N TYR A 32 1.57 2.04 15.91
CA TYR A 32 1.29 1.13 14.79
C TYR A 32 2.48 0.23 14.42
N THR A 33 3.52 0.18 15.27
CA THR A 33 4.72 -0.65 15.02
C THR A 33 4.86 -1.78 16.04
N ARG A 34 4.02 -1.78 17.08
CA ARG A 34 4.04 -2.76 18.18
C ARG A 34 3.03 -3.86 17.92
N HIS A 35 3.42 -4.86 17.13
CA HIS A 35 2.63 -6.05 16.88
C HIS A 35 3.40 -7.29 17.32
N THR A 36 2.73 -8.19 18.05
CA THR A 36 3.32 -9.46 18.52
C THR A 36 3.39 -10.51 17.42
N THR A 37 2.57 -10.36 16.37
CA THR A 37 2.51 -11.29 15.24
C THR A 37 2.58 -10.53 13.92
N PRO A 38 3.12 -11.15 12.85
CA PRO A 38 3.12 -10.55 11.52
C PRO A 38 1.68 -10.27 11.04
N ILE A 39 1.42 -9.04 10.61
CA ILE A 39 0.13 -8.65 10.03
C ILE A 39 0.25 -8.64 8.51
N THR A 40 -0.65 -9.35 7.84
CA THR A 40 -0.75 -9.30 6.37
C THR A 40 -1.79 -8.26 5.99
N LEU A 41 -1.36 -7.18 5.34
CA LEU A 41 -2.24 -6.12 4.86
C LEU A 41 -2.71 -6.41 3.44
N ARG A 42 -4.02 -6.31 3.22
CA ARG A 42 -4.67 -6.43 1.92
C ARG A 42 -5.23 -5.08 1.48
N ILE A 43 -4.77 -4.63 0.33
CA ILE A 43 -5.29 -3.44 -0.35
C ILE A 43 -6.21 -3.90 -1.48
N ARG A 44 -7.39 -3.30 -1.59
CA ARG A 44 -8.30 -3.51 -2.72
C ARG A 44 -8.66 -2.18 -3.32
N GLU A 45 -8.26 -1.99 -4.57
CA GLU A 45 -8.68 -0.84 -5.37
C GLU A 45 -10.17 -0.96 -5.70
N LEU A 46 -10.94 0.06 -5.37
CA LEU A 46 -12.36 0.12 -5.67
C LEU A 46 -12.51 0.60 -7.12
N LYS A 47 -12.84 -0.31 -8.04
CA LYS A 47 -13.04 0.01 -9.48
C LYS A 47 -14.18 1.00 -9.77
N SER A 48 -14.91 1.45 -8.76
CA SER A 48 -16.11 2.28 -8.88
C SER A 48 -16.05 3.62 -8.12
N SER A 49 -14.88 4.06 -7.63
CA SER A 49 -14.76 5.39 -7.04
C SER A 49 -14.70 6.45 -8.15
N PHE A 50 -15.86 6.74 -8.72
CA PHE A 50 -16.11 7.79 -9.73
C PHE A 50 -15.81 9.23 -9.22
N SER A 51 -15.16 9.38 -8.05
CA SER A 51 -14.95 10.63 -7.31
C SER A 51 -13.56 10.77 -6.63
N GLY A 52 -12.62 9.84 -6.79
CA GLY A 52 -11.26 10.00 -6.25
C GLY A 52 -10.65 8.73 -5.67
N ASP A 53 -9.32 8.75 -5.55
CA ASP A 53 -8.42 7.65 -5.16
C ASP A 53 -8.59 7.12 -3.70
N ASP A 54 -9.83 7.01 -3.19
CA ASP A 54 -10.11 6.55 -1.83
C ASP A 54 -10.14 5.03 -1.74
N PHE A 55 -9.46 4.46 -0.74
CA PHE A 55 -9.47 3.02 -0.52
C PHE A 55 -9.20 2.63 0.93
N HIS A 56 -9.54 1.39 1.28
CA HIS A 56 -9.31 0.81 2.60
C HIS A 56 -8.21 -0.25 2.54
N ILE A 57 -7.41 -0.29 3.61
CA ILE A 57 -6.40 -1.31 3.88
C ILE A 57 -6.94 -2.18 4.99
N LYS A 58 -7.07 -3.48 4.71
CA LYS A 58 -7.68 -4.46 5.62
C LYS A 58 -6.67 -5.50 6.06
N ASP A 59 -6.88 -6.10 7.21
CA ASP A 59 -6.20 -7.34 7.57
C ASP A 59 -6.62 -8.46 6.59
N ALA A 60 -5.66 -9.23 6.07
CA ALA A 60 -5.97 -10.31 5.14
C ALA A 60 -6.67 -11.51 5.81
N LEU A 61 -6.38 -11.78 7.08
CA LEU A 61 -6.96 -12.87 7.88
C LEU A 61 -8.33 -12.46 8.42
N THR A 62 -8.40 -11.35 9.16
CA THR A 62 -9.63 -10.95 9.87
C THR A 62 -10.59 -10.15 8.99
N ARG A 63 -10.12 -9.62 7.85
CA ARG A 63 -10.85 -8.71 6.94
C ARG A 63 -11.31 -7.40 7.58
N GLN A 64 -10.83 -7.09 8.77
CA GLN A 64 -11.14 -5.84 9.46
C GLN A 64 -10.37 -4.67 8.82
N PRO A 65 -10.98 -3.48 8.69
CA PRO A 65 -10.27 -2.30 8.25
C PRO A 65 -9.23 -1.89 9.30
N ILE A 66 -7.98 -1.71 8.88
CA ILE A 66 -6.90 -1.23 9.74
C ILE A 66 -6.63 0.25 9.45
N LEU A 67 -6.55 0.60 8.15
CA LEU A 67 -6.29 1.96 7.69
C LEU A 67 -7.23 2.32 6.54
N SER A 68 -7.40 3.61 6.30
CA SER A 68 -8.04 4.14 5.10
C SER A 68 -7.22 5.27 4.51
N VAL A 69 -7.31 5.44 3.20
CA VAL A 69 -6.67 6.52 2.46
C VAL A 69 -7.78 7.36 1.86
N GLN A 70 -7.77 8.65 2.18
CA GLN A 70 -8.64 9.65 1.56
C GLN A 70 -7.81 10.55 0.67
N ALA A 71 -8.14 10.60 -0.61
CA ALA A 71 -7.64 11.56 -1.56
C ALA A 71 -8.49 12.82 -1.51
N LYS A 72 -7.85 13.99 -1.49
CA LYS A 72 -8.59 15.25 -1.59
C LYS A 72 -9.02 15.48 -3.04
N THR A 73 -10.26 15.12 -3.37
CA THR A 73 -10.90 15.45 -4.65
C THR A 73 -10.77 16.97 -4.86
N PHE A 74 -10.29 17.42 -6.02
CA PHE A 74 -10.00 18.82 -6.37
C PHE A 74 -8.72 19.48 -5.79
N SER A 75 -7.71 18.72 -5.33
CA SER A 75 -6.40 19.32 -4.99
C SER A 75 -5.35 19.13 -6.09
N PHE A 76 -4.83 20.25 -6.62
CA PHE A 76 -3.66 20.29 -7.52
C PHE A 76 -2.42 19.56 -6.96
N SER A 77 -2.34 19.35 -5.65
CA SER A 77 -1.18 18.74 -4.98
C SER A 77 -1.20 17.20 -4.96
N ALA A 78 -2.29 16.55 -5.41
CA ALA A 78 -2.50 15.10 -5.31
C ALA A 78 -2.28 14.56 -3.87
N LYS A 79 -2.64 15.35 -2.86
CA LYS A 79 -2.50 15.02 -1.44
C LYS A 79 -3.45 13.89 -1.06
N LYS A 80 -2.91 12.90 -0.36
CA LYS A 80 -3.63 11.75 0.23
C LYS A 80 -3.44 11.79 1.74
N THR A 81 -4.51 11.63 2.51
CA THR A 81 -4.45 11.56 3.97
C THR A 81 -4.64 10.11 4.40
N MET A 82 -3.70 9.59 5.17
CA MET A 82 -3.82 8.27 5.80
C MET A 82 -4.61 8.43 7.11
N LEU A 83 -5.62 7.60 7.32
CA LEU A 83 -6.41 7.58 8.54
C LEU A 83 -6.41 6.18 9.14
N ASP A 84 -6.56 6.09 10.45
CA ASP A 84 -6.75 4.83 11.13
C ASP A 84 -8.21 4.30 11.00
N HIS A 85 -8.46 3.14 11.59
CA HIS A 85 -9.79 2.51 11.62
C HIS A 85 -10.87 3.34 12.33
N THR A 86 -10.49 4.30 13.18
CA THR A 86 -11.41 5.23 13.87
C THR A 86 -11.66 6.52 13.06
N GLY A 87 -10.94 6.71 11.95
CA GLY A 87 -10.98 7.93 11.15
C GLY A 87 -10.03 9.03 11.67
N LYS A 88 -9.13 8.73 12.61
CA LYS A 88 -8.11 9.68 13.06
C LYS A 88 -7.05 9.84 11.97
N PRO A 89 -6.74 11.08 11.52
CA PRO A 89 -5.66 11.33 10.58
C PRO A 89 -4.29 10.96 11.18
N LEU A 90 -3.48 10.22 10.43
CA LEU A 90 -2.12 9.82 10.81
C LEU A 90 -1.08 10.72 10.17
N PHE A 91 -1.13 10.87 8.84
CA PHE A 91 -0.24 11.75 8.09
C PHE A 91 -0.82 12.10 6.71
N ASP A 92 -0.36 13.22 6.17
CA ASP A 92 -0.60 13.62 4.78
C ASP A 92 0.58 13.15 3.90
N PHE A 93 0.27 12.42 2.83
CA PHE A 93 1.20 11.98 1.80
C PHE A 93 1.03 12.82 0.54
N ARG A 94 2.12 13.40 0.05
CA ARG A 94 2.11 14.23 -1.16
C ARG A 94 3.48 14.30 -1.81
N ARG A 95 3.54 14.84 -3.03
CA ARG A 95 4.80 15.14 -3.70
C ARG A 95 5.49 16.32 -3.02
N THR A 96 6.77 16.17 -2.68
CA THR A 96 7.55 17.20 -1.96
C THR A 96 7.96 18.34 -2.89
N SER A 97 8.29 18.04 -4.15
CA SER A 97 8.67 19.03 -5.15
C SER A 97 7.99 18.76 -6.49
N THR A 98 7.23 19.74 -6.97
CA THR A 98 6.57 19.71 -8.28
C THR A 98 7.51 20.08 -9.43
N LEU A 99 8.60 20.82 -9.14
CA LEU A 99 9.57 21.28 -10.15
C LEU A 99 10.73 20.31 -10.41
N SER A 100 10.93 19.29 -9.55
CA SER A 100 11.98 18.30 -9.77
C SER A 100 11.55 17.21 -10.75
N LEU A 101 12.43 16.87 -11.71
CA LEU A 101 12.32 15.65 -12.52
C LEU A 101 12.31 14.37 -11.67
N ARG A 102 12.88 14.44 -10.45
CA ARG A 102 12.87 13.31 -9.52
C ARG A 102 11.52 13.22 -8.84
N MET A 103 10.94 12.02 -8.85
CA MET A 103 9.69 11.73 -8.15
C MET A 103 10.01 11.50 -6.67
N VAL A 104 9.84 12.57 -5.87
CA VAL A 104 10.04 12.57 -4.42
C VAL A 104 8.71 12.85 -3.73
N PHE A 105 8.34 11.98 -2.81
CA PHE A 105 7.12 12.07 -2.00
C PHE A 105 7.49 12.15 -0.52
N GLY A 106 6.68 12.85 0.26
CA GLY A 106 6.87 12.99 1.70
C GLY A 106 5.58 12.69 2.45
N GLY A 107 5.75 12.13 3.66
CA GLY A 107 4.71 12.08 4.68
C GLY A 107 4.87 13.26 5.64
N PHE A 108 3.80 13.95 5.95
CA PHE A 108 3.77 15.14 6.80
C PHE A 108 2.75 14.98 7.91
N VAL A 109 2.99 15.61 9.06
CA VAL A 109 1.97 15.68 10.12
C VAL A 109 0.74 16.40 9.59
N CYS A 110 -0.44 15.82 9.77
CA CYS A 110 -1.69 16.43 9.30
C CYS A 110 -1.86 17.85 9.86
N GLY A 111 -2.16 18.82 8.99
CA GLY A 111 -2.28 20.23 9.35
C GLY A 111 -0.96 21.02 9.38
N HIS A 112 0.20 20.36 9.27
CA HIS A 112 1.51 21.00 9.27
C HIS A 112 2.27 20.68 7.99
N ASN A 113 2.58 21.70 7.19
CA ASN A 113 3.19 21.50 5.88
C ASN A 113 4.72 21.33 5.92
N ASP A 114 5.34 21.75 7.00
CA ASP A 114 6.78 21.84 7.25
C ASP A 114 7.30 20.68 8.10
N LYS A 115 6.43 20.02 8.88
CA LYS A 115 6.80 18.89 9.73
C LYS A 115 6.73 17.55 8.98
N GLN A 116 7.83 17.21 8.31
CA GLN A 116 7.99 15.95 7.58
C GLN A 116 8.31 14.79 8.53
N LEU A 117 7.68 13.63 8.28
CA LEU A 117 7.86 12.38 9.03
C LEU A 117 8.77 11.40 8.31
N PHE A 118 8.63 11.32 6.98
CA PHE A 118 9.43 10.44 6.13
C PHE A 118 9.50 10.97 4.70
N GLU A 119 10.47 10.48 3.94
CA GLU A 119 10.67 10.76 2.53
C GLU A 119 10.73 9.46 1.73
N VAL A 120 10.12 9.47 0.54
CA VAL A 120 10.15 8.36 -0.41
C VAL A 120 10.69 8.88 -1.74
N LYS A 121 11.83 8.35 -2.16
CA LYS A 121 12.52 8.72 -3.40
C LYS A 121 12.39 7.57 -4.39
N MET A 122 11.88 7.88 -5.58
CA MET A 122 12.05 6.98 -6.72
C MET A 122 13.42 7.25 -7.35
N VAL A 123 14.28 6.24 -7.34
CA VAL A 123 15.67 6.28 -7.79
C VAL A 123 15.85 5.37 -9.01
N GLY A 124 16.64 5.82 -9.99
CA GLY A 124 17.01 5.02 -11.17
C GLY A 124 16.06 5.21 -12.37
N MET A 125 16.63 5.51 -13.54
CA MET A 125 15.90 5.64 -14.81
C MET A 125 15.66 4.31 -15.52
N LEU A 126 16.62 3.38 -15.45
CA LEU A 126 16.57 2.09 -16.15
C LEU A 126 15.96 0.97 -15.30
N LYS A 127 16.21 1.01 -13.99
CA LYS A 127 15.66 0.04 -13.03
C LYS A 127 15.06 0.82 -11.86
N PRO A 128 13.72 0.96 -11.80
CA PRO A 128 13.09 1.72 -10.73
C PRO A 128 13.39 1.07 -9.39
N LYS A 129 14.00 1.85 -8.50
CA LYS A 129 14.28 1.54 -7.10
C LYS A 129 13.54 2.56 -6.25
N LEU A 130 13.07 2.16 -5.09
CA LEU A 130 12.39 3.06 -4.16
C LEU A 130 13.18 3.06 -2.86
N ASP A 131 13.65 4.24 -2.45
CA ASP A 131 14.33 4.47 -1.18
C ASP A 131 13.38 5.22 -0.25
N ILE A 132 13.30 4.79 1.01
CA ILE A 132 12.47 5.36 2.07
C ILE A 132 13.42 5.81 3.17
N GLU A 133 13.33 7.07 3.57
CA GLU A 133 14.17 7.67 4.62
C GLU A 133 13.25 8.25 5.72
N PHE A 134 13.52 7.92 6.97
CA PHE A 134 12.70 8.38 8.11
C PHE A 134 13.49 8.35 9.42
N PHE A 135 12.97 8.98 10.47
CA PHE A 135 13.49 8.84 11.83
C PHE A 135 12.70 7.79 12.61
N ASN A 136 13.39 6.84 13.21
CA ASN A 136 12.77 5.72 13.92
C ASN A 136 12.26 6.14 15.31
N HIS A 137 11.05 6.69 15.36
CA HIS A 137 10.40 7.08 16.61
C HIS A 137 9.93 5.90 17.46
N ALA A 138 9.82 4.69 16.90
CA ALA A 138 9.48 3.49 17.66
C ALA A 138 10.64 2.95 18.50
N GLY A 139 11.87 3.34 18.20
CA GLY A 139 13.09 2.97 18.92
C GLY A 139 13.89 4.21 19.33
N ASP A 140 15.17 4.23 18.98
CA ASP A 140 16.15 5.22 19.50
C ASP A 140 16.14 6.58 18.77
N GLY A 141 15.21 6.81 17.83
CA GLY A 141 15.14 8.05 17.06
C GLY A 141 16.16 8.18 15.93
N ARG A 142 16.94 7.14 15.64
CA ARG A 142 17.95 7.16 14.55
C ARG A 142 17.33 7.35 13.17
N ALA A 143 18.10 7.93 12.25
CA ALA A 143 17.76 7.94 10.84
C ALA A 143 17.85 6.52 10.27
N GLU A 144 16.81 6.11 9.56
CA GLU A 144 16.69 4.82 8.91
C GLU A 144 16.54 5.01 7.41
N LYS A 145 17.21 4.14 6.64
CA LYS A 145 17.06 4.06 5.20
C LYS A 145 16.64 2.66 4.79
N TRP A 146 15.47 2.56 4.18
CA TRP A 146 14.93 1.34 3.63
C TRP A 146 14.91 1.41 2.11
N THR A 147 15.07 0.26 1.48
CA THR A 147 15.04 0.11 0.03
C THR A 147 14.03 -0.96 -0.34
N LEU A 148 13.19 -0.66 -1.33
CA LEU A 148 12.42 -1.67 -2.04
C LEU A 148 13.34 -2.42 -3.02
N ARG A 149 13.58 -3.70 -2.76
CA ARG A 149 14.29 -4.63 -3.66
C ARG A 149 13.29 -5.55 -4.35
N GLY A 150 13.54 -5.85 -5.63
CA GLY A 150 12.73 -6.77 -6.43
C GLY A 150 12.16 -6.13 -7.70
N ARG A 151 11.26 -6.85 -8.36
CA ARG A 151 10.58 -6.38 -9.58
C ARG A 151 9.15 -5.99 -9.22
N TRP A 152 8.92 -4.69 -9.00
CA TRP A 152 7.60 -4.12 -8.71
C TRP A 152 6.51 -4.56 -9.69
N MET A 153 6.87 -4.80 -10.97
CA MET A 153 5.95 -5.22 -12.03
C MET A 153 5.75 -6.74 -12.16
N SER A 154 6.54 -7.61 -11.50
CA SER A 154 6.48 -9.07 -11.72
C SER A 154 5.96 -9.90 -10.55
N GLY A 155 5.22 -9.29 -9.62
CA GLY A 155 4.38 -10.01 -8.65
C GLY A 155 4.91 -10.13 -7.23
N SER A 156 6.20 -9.88 -6.97
CA SER A 156 6.74 -9.85 -5.60
C SER A 156 7.86 -8.82 -5.43
N SER A 157 7.88 -8.17 -4.27
CA SER A 157 8.92 -7.20 -3.88
C SER A 157 9.11 -7.23 -2.37
N GLN A 158 10.29 -6.82 -1.89
CA GLN A 158 10.64 -6.80 -0.48
C GLN A 158 11.18 -5.43 -0.09
N ILE A 159 10.82 -4.97 1.09
CA ILE A 159 11.43 -3.79 1.70
C ILE A 159 12.53 -4.30 2.63
N THR A 160 13.74 -3.80 2.43
CA THR A 160 14.92 -4.18 3.21
C THR A 160 15.55 -2.96 3.85
N THR A 161 16.10 -3.12 5.05
CA THR A 161 17.03 -2.13 5.62
C THR A 161 18.31 -2.05 4.79
N GLU A 162 19.14 -1.05 5.05
CA GLU A 162 20.48 -0.94 4.45
C GLU A 162 21.35 -2.17 4.72
N ASN A 163 21.22 -2.75 5.92
CA ASN A 163 21.91 -3.98 6.34
C ASN A 163 21.35 -5.26 5.70
N GLY A 164 20.35 -5.15 4.82
CA GLY A 164 19.76 -6.28 4.09
C GLY A 164 18.70 -7.07 4.86
N VAL A 165 18.28 -6.62 6.05
CA VAL A 165 17.19 -7.25 6.81
C VAL A 165 15.85 -6.97 6.13
N VAL A 166 15.06 -8.00 5.83
CA VAL A 166 13.73 -7.86 5.24
C VAL A 166 12.72 -7.45 6.31
N VAL A 167 12.07 -6.30 6.12
CA VAL A 167 11.10 -5.74 7.08
C VAL A 167 9.66 -5.81 6.58
N ALA A 168 9.46 -5.93 5.27
CA ALA A 168 8.16 -6.17 4.68
C ALA A 168 8.29 -6.91 3.36
N SER A 169 7.26 -7.68 2.99
CA SER A 169 7.16 -8.28 1.68
C SER A 169 5.80 -7.98 1.07
N ILE A 170 5.82 -7.66 -0.22
CA ILE A 170 4.70 -7.21 -1.01
C ILE A 170 4.48 -8.26 -2.10
N SER A 171 3.29 -8.85 -2.13
CA SER A 171 2.84 -9.73 -3.20
C SER A 171 1.67 -9.07 -3.94
N ARG A 172 1.65 -9.22 -5.26
CA ARG A 172 0.53 -8.77 -6.11
C ARG A 172 -0.11 -9.98 -6.74
N ASP A 173 -1.42 -10.09 -6.58
CA ASP A 173 -2.21 -11.07 -7.32
C ASP A 173 -2.78 -10.41 -8.58
N TYR A 174 -2.32 -10.86 -9.75
CA TYR A 174 -2.83 -10.42 -11.05
C TYR A 174 -4.01 -11.29 -11.54
N ALA A 175 -4.48 -12.26 -10.74
CA ALA A 175 -5.65 -13.04 -11.08
C ALA A 175 -6.87 -12.11 -11.26
N ASN A 176 -7.30 -11.96 -12.53
CA ASN A 176 -8.47 -11.22 -13.05
C ASN A 176 -8.26 -9.78 -13.57
N MET A 177 -7.23 -9.54 -14.38
CA MET A 177 -7.22 -8.38 -15.30
C MET A 177 -7.48 -8.73 -16.78
N GLY A 178 -7.85 -9.98 -17.07
CA GLY A 178 -8.20 -10.48 -18.41
C GLY A 178 -9.68 -10.84 -18.64
N GLN A 179 -10.60 -10.55 -17.72
CA GLN A 179 -12.04 -10.83 -17.91
C GLN A 179 -12.97 -9.69 -17.45
N ILE A 180 -12.54 -8.44 -17.58
CA ILE A 180 -13.46 -7.29 -17.43
C ILE A 180 -13.37 -6.40 -18.66
N PHE A 181 -13.55 -7.00 -19.83
CA PHE A 181 -13.91 -6.29 -21.05
C PHE A 181 -15.20 -6.93 -21.57
N CYS A 182 -16.25 -6.11 -21.65
CA CYS A 182 -17.52 -6.35 -22.34
C CYS A 182 -18.34 -7.58 -21.94
N LYS A 183 -19.34 -7.36 -21.07
CA LYS A 183 -20.74 -7.67 -21.39
C LYS A 183 -21.68 -7.03 -20.36
N CYS A 184 -22.17 -5.83 -20.66
CA CYS A 184 -23.61 -5.65 -20.57
C CYS A 184 -24.18 -6.26 -21.87
N PRO A 185 -25.15 -7.16 -21.74
CA PRO A 185 -26.36 -6.99 -22.53
C PRO A 185 -27.59 -7.02 -21.62
N ALA A 186 -28.51 -6.13 -21.96
CA ALA A 186 -29.81 -5.96 -21.37
C ALA A 186 -30.69 -7.21 -21.48
N GLY A 187 -31.48 -7.48 -20.42
CA GLY A 187 -32.78 -8.18 -20.43
C GLY A 187 -32.86 -9.62 -20.99
N PRO A 188 -34.00 -10.33 -20.89
CA PRO A 188 -35.32 -9.84 -20.48
C PRO A 188 -35.94 -10.56 -19.25
N LEU A 189 -37.01 -9.92 -18.76
CA LEU A 189 -38.08 -10.45 -17.92
C LEU A 189 -38.55 -11.85 -18.37
N SER A 190 -38.77 -12.76 -17.43
CA SER A 190 -39.99 -13.60 -17.39
C SER A 190 -40.00 -14.46 -16.12
N ALA A 191 -41.02 -14.24 -15.29
CA ALA A 191 -41.67 -15.28 -14.50
C ALA A 191 -42.47 -16.19 -15.46
N PRO A 192 -42.82 -17.42 -15.10
CA PRO A 192 -43.65 -17.75 -13.93
C PRO A 192 -42.94 -18.55 -12.83
#